data_AF-A0A966DKV9-F1
#
_entry.id   AF-A0A966DKV9-F1
#
_cell.length_a   1.000
_cell.length_b   1.000
_cell.length_c   1.000
_cell.angle_alpha   90.00
_cell.angle_beta   90.00
_cell.angle_gamma   90.00
#
_symmetry.space_group_name_H-M   'P 1'
#
loop_
_entity.id
_entity.type
_entity.pdbx_description
1 polymer ?
#
loop_
_entity_poly.entity_id
_entity_poly.type
_entity_poly.pdbx_seq_one_letter_code
_entity_poly.pdbx_strand_id
1 'polypeptide(L)'
;MNIPELMQYAFFRNALMGALLASIACGMIGTYVVSRRLVFISGGITHASFGGLGAGFFFGFPPILSAMVFSVLSAFGIQWLSHKQGVREDSAIA
;
A
#
# COMPACT_ATOMS: atom_id res chain seq x y z
N MET A 1 -27.22 4.23 21.30
CA MET A 1 -26.18 3.25 20.92
C MET A 1 -25.09 3.30 21.97
N ASN A 2 -25.02 2.29 22.82
CA ASN A 2 -24.03 2.22 23.88
C ASN A 2 -22.75 1.56 23.35
N ILE A 3 -21.57 1.97 23.82
CA ILE A 3 -20.26 1.37 23.47
C ILE A 3 -20.27 -0.18 23.55
N PRO A 4 -20.86 -0.83 24.56
CA PRO A 4 -20.94 -2.30 24.60
C PRO A 4 -21.78 -2.94 23.47
N GLU A 5 -22.76 -2.24 22.90
CA GLU A 5 -23.51 -2.75 21.73
C GLU A 5 -22.65 -2.74 20.46
N LEU A 6 -21.76 -1.76 20.30
CA LEU A 6 -20.80 -1.73 19.19
C LEU A 6 -19.84 -2.94 19.23
N MET A 7 -19.42 -3.36 20.42
CA MET A 7 -18.52 -4.50 20.60
C MET A 7 -19.14 -5.86 20.22
N GLN A 8 -20.46 -5.95 20.19
CA GLN A 8 -21.16 -7.17 19.75
C GLN A 8 -21.17 -7.34 18.23
N TYR A 9 -20.99 -6.26 17.47
CA TYR A 9 -20.92 -6.35 16.01
C TYR A 9 -19.62 -7.03 15.58
N ALA A 10 -19.74 -8.19 14.93
CA ALA A 10 -18.59 -8.90 14.36
C ALA A 10 -17.79 -8.03 13.39
N PHE A 11 -18.45 -7.18 12.60
CA PHE A 11 -17.79 -6.19 11.75
C PHE A 11 -16.91 -5.23 12.56
N PHE A 12 -17.41 -4.67 13.65
CA PHE A 12 -16.66 -3.71 14.46
C PHE A 12 -15.47 -4.38 15.16
N ARG A 13 -15.65 -5.61 15.67
CA ARG A 13 -14.56 -6.39 16.26
C ARG A 13 -13.47 -6.71 15.23
N ASN A 14 -13.86 -7.12 14.02
CA ASN A 14 -12.91 -7.42 12.94
C ASN A 14 -12.24 -6.15 12.41
N ALA A 15 -12.95 -5.04 12.31
CA ALA A 15 -12.40 -3.75 11.91
C ALA A 15 -11.36 -3.26 12.91
N LEU A 16 -11.62 -3.40 14.22
CA LEU A 16 -10.66 -3.06 15.27
C LEU A 16 -9.39 -3.92 15.20
N MET A 17 -9.55 -5.25 15.08
CA MET A 17 -8.42 -6.16 14.92
C MET A 17 -7.64 -5.85 13.64
N GLY A 18 -8.33 -5.60 12.54
CA GLY A 18 -7.72 -5.21 11.26
C GLY A 18 -6.96 -3.89 11.34
N ALA A 19 -7.54 -2.87 11.97
CA ALA A 19 -6.89 -1.57 12.16
C ALA A 19 -5.65 -1.67 13.06
N LEU A 20 -5.71 -2.50 14.11
CA LEU A 20 -4.58 -2.75 15.00
C LEU A 20 -3.42 -3.44 14.26
N LEU A 21 -3.72 -4.48 13.47
CA LEU A 21 -2.73 -5.14 12.63
C LEU A 21 -2.17 -4.21 11.55
N ALA A 22 -3.02 -3.42 10.90
CA ALA A 22 -2.61 -2.45 9.88
C ALA A 22 -1.71 -1.34 10.47
N SER A 23 -1.99 -0.87 11.68
CA SER A 23 -1.17 0.14 12.37
C SER A 23 0.24 -0.36 12.65
N ILE A 24 0.38 -1.60 13.13
CA ILE A 24 1.70 -2.23 13.38
C ILE A 24 2.48 -2.36 12.06
N ALA A 25 1.83 -2.88 11.02
CA ALA A 25 2.45 -3.02 9.70
C ALA A 25 2.87 -1.66 9.12
N CYS A 26 2.00 -0.65 9.21
CA CYS A 26 2.27 0.70 8.73
C CYS A 26 3.41 1.38 9.51
N GLY A 27 3.50 1.18 10.82
CA GLY A 27 4.59 1.71 11.63
C GLY A 27 5.95 1.09 11.26
N MET A 28 6.00 -0.23 11.07
CA MET A 28 7.23 -0.92 10.66
C MET A 28 7.66 -0.57 9.23
N ILE A 29 6.74 -0.64 8.27
CA ILE A 29 7.04 -0.37 6.86
C ILE A 29 7.30 1.12 6.65
N GLY A 30 6.52 2.00 7.29
CA GLY A 30 6.66 3.45 7.17
C GLY A 30 8.02 3.94 7.66
N THR A 31 8.47 3.49 8.83
CA THR A 31 9.80 3.84 9.35
C THR A 31 10.92 3.37 8.43
N TYR A 32 10.81 2.17 7.85
CA TYR A 32 11.76 1.67 6.86
C TYR A 32 11.78 2.51 5.57
N VAL A 33 10.61 2.82 5.01
CA VAL A 33 10.47 3.62 3.78
C VAL A 33 11.06 5.02 3.97
N VAL A 34 10.82 5.65 5.11
CA VAL A 34 11.36 6.99 5.43
C VAL A 34 12.88 6.94 5.62
N SER A 35 13.39 5.99 6.41
CA SER A 35 14.83 5.86 6.68
C SER A 35 15.65 5.61 5.40
N ARG A 36 15.07 4.91 4.43
CA ARG A 36 15.70 4.60 3.14
C ARG A 36 15.39 5.61 2.03
N ARG A 37 14.69 6.71 2.34
CA ARG A 37 14.24 7.74 1.38
C ARG A 37 13.46 7.16 0.19
N LEU A 38 12.72 6.08 0.39
CA LEU A 38 11.91 5.42 -0.64
C LEU A 38 10.50 6.02 -0.76
N VAL A 39 10.25 7.20 -0.18
CA VAL A 39 8.91 7.81 -0.06
C VAL A 39 8.27 8.04 -1.43
N PHE A 40 9.04 8.55 -2.41
CA PHE A 40 8.54 8.75 -3.78
C PHE A 40 8.18 7.45 -4.49
N ILE A 41 9.03 6.41 -4.35
CA ILE A 41 8.78 5.09 -4.91
C ILE A 41 7.52 4.49 -4.30
N SER A 42 7.37 4.60 -2.97
CA SER A 42 6.18 4.14 -2.25
C SER A 42 4.90 4.84 -2.73
N GLY A 43 4.94 6.15 -3.00
CA GLY A 43 3.78 6.90 -3.52
C GLY A 43 3.41 6.51 -4.96
N GLY A 44 4.39 6.20 -5.81
CA GLY A 44 4.13 5.67 -7.15
C GLY A 44 3.48 4.29 -7.12
N ILE A 45 3.95 3.41 -6.23
CA ILE A 45 3.38 2.07 -6.07
C ILE A 45 1.92 2.17 -5.62
N THR A 46 1.57 3.01 -4.64
CA THR A 46 0.19 3.10 -4.14
C THR A 46 -0.81 3.57 -5.20
N HIS A 47 -0.45 4.55 -6.03
CA HIS A 47 -1.30 4.98 -7.16
C HIS A 47 -1.51 3.86 -8.18
N ALA A 48 -0.46 3.11 -8.50
CA ALA A 48 -0.55 2.00 -9.42
C ALA A 48 -1.37 0.84 -8.83
N SER A 49 -1.20 0.52 -7.55
CA SER A 49 -2.04 -0.45 -6.83
C SER A 49 -3.52 -0.09 -6.92
N PHE A 50 -3.86 1.20 -6.78
CA PHE A 50 -5.24 1.68 -6.87
C PHE A 50 -5.82 1.50 -8.27
N GLY A 51 -5.03 1.79 -9.32
CA GLY A 51 -5.38 1.49 -10.71
C GLY A 51 -5.60 -0.01 -10.95
N GLY A 52 -4.72 -0.86 -10.39
CA GLY A 52 -4.87 -2.31 -10.44
C GLY A 52 -6.13 -2.83 -9.74
N LEU A 53 -6.53 -2.20 -8.64
CA LEU A 53 -7.76 -2.52 -7.91
C LEU A 53 -9.01 -2.18 -8.75
N GLY A 54 -9.01 -1.04 -9.42
CA GLY A 54 -10.05 -0.63 -10.37
C GLY A 54 -10.14 -1.55 -11.59
N ALA A 55 -9.00 -1.92 -12.18
CA ALA A 55 -8.95 -2.88 -13.28
C ALA A 55 -9.48 -4.25 -12.85
N GLY A 56 -9.10 -4.74 -11.67
CA GLY A 56 -9.61 -6.00 -11.11
C GLY A 56 -11.13 -6.00 -10.96
N PHE A 57 -11.68 -4.90 -10.43
CA PHE A 57 -13.12 -4.71 -10.33
C PHE A 57 -13.82 -4.71 -11.69
N PHE A 58 -13.25 -4.05 -12.69
CA PHE A 58 -13.83 -3.97 -14.03
C PHE A 58 -13.86 -5.32 -14.75
N PHE A 59 -12.79 -6.11 -14.63
CA PHE A 59 -12.69 -7.44 -15.25
C PHE A 59 -13.35 -8.56 -14.42
N GLY A 60 -13.87 -8.26 -13.23
CA GLY A 60 -14.48 -9.26 -12.34
C GLY A 60 -13.48 -10.19 -11.66
N PHE A 61 -12.18 -9.85 -11.67
CA PHE A 61 -11.15 -10.59 -10.95
C PHE A 61 -11.12 -10.23 -9.47
N PRO A 62 -10.57 -11.10 -8.60
CA PRO A 62 -10.40 -10.78 -7.19
C PRO A 62 -9.58 -9.48 -7.04
N PRO A 63 -10.15 -8.42 -6.45
CA PRO A 63 -9.56 -7.08 -6.48
C PRO A 63 -8.22 -7.01 -5.74
N ILE A 64 -8.10 -7.79 -4.66
CA ILE A 64 -6.85 -7.94 -3.90
C ILE A 64 -5.74 -8.56 -4.76
N LEU A 65 -6.05 -9.57 -5.55
CA LEU A 65 -5.05 -10.23 -6.41
C LEU A 65 -4.59 -9.28 -7.53
N SER A 66 -5.54 -8.60 -8.16
CA SER A 66 -5.23 -7.61 -9.19
C SER A 66 -4.37 -6.46 -8.64
N ALA A 67 -4.73 -5.93 -7.48
CA ALA A 67 -3.94 -4.91 -6.79
C ALA A 67 -2.53 -5.39 -6.45
N MET A 68 -2.37 -6.64 -5.96
CA MET A 68 -1.07 -7.23 -5.67
C MET A 68 -0.20 -7.35 -6.92
N VAL A 69 -0.75 -7.90 -8.02
CA VAL A 69 -0.02 -8.06 -9.28
C VAL A 69 0.45 -6.70 -9.80
N PHE A 70 -0.44 -5.71 -9.81
CA PHE A 70 -0.10 -4.37 -10.27
C PHE A 70 0.95 -3.70 -9.38
N SER A 71 0.84 -3.85 -8.06
CA SER A 71 1.83 -3.34 -7.10
C SER A 71 3.22 -3.91 -7.34
N VAL A 72 3.31 -5.23 -7.57
CA VAL A 72 4.57 -5.93 -7.84
C VAL A 72 5.16 -5.47 -9.17
N LEU A 73 4.35 -5.41 -10.22
CA LEU A 73 4.79 -4.92 -11.54
C LEU A 73 5.31 -3.48 -11.47
N SER A 74 4.63 -2.60 -10.72
CA SER A 74 5.07 -1.23 -10.53
C SER A 74 6.34 -1.14 -9.68
N ALA A 75 6.47 -1.94 -8.63
CA ALA A 75 7.70 -1.98 -7.83
C ALA A 75 8.90 -2.40 -8.69
N PHE A 76 8.76 -3.45 -9.52
CA PHE A 76 9.80 -3.86 -10.46
C PHE A 76 10.06 -2.80 -11.55
N GLY A 77 9.01 -2.20 -12.11
CA GLY A 77 9.14 -1.16 -13.13
C GLY A 77 9.88 0.07 -12.61
N ILE A 78 9.54 0.54 -11.41
CA ILE A 78 10.21 1.67 -10.76
C ILE A 78 11.64 1.30 -10.37
N GLN A 79 11.87 0.09 -9.86
CA GLN A 79 13.22 -0.38 -9.51
C GLN A 79 14.12 -0.47 -10.76
N TRP A 80 13.61 -0.98 -11.87
CA TRP A 80 14.33 -1.07 -13.14
C TRP A 80 14.67 0.32 -13.69
N LEU A 81 13.71 1.24 -13.65
CA LEU A 81 13.91 2.62 -14.10
C LEU A 81 14.90 3.37 -13.21
N SER A 82 14.78 3.22 -11.88
CA SER A 82 15.68 3.80 -10.88
C SER A 82 17.12 3.31 -11.05
N HIS A 83 17.31 2.02 -11.38
CA HIS A 83 18.63 1.45 -11.63
C HIS A 83 19.27 2.00 -12.92
N LYS A 84 18.48 2.23 -13.97
CA LYS A 84 18.97 2.72 -15.27
C LYS A 84 19.32 4.21 -15.28
N GLN A 85 18.67 5.01 -14.43
CA GLN A 85 18.89 6.46 -14.36
C GLN A 85 19.90 6.91 -13.30
N GLY A 86 20.55 5.99 -12.57
CA GLY A 86 21.52 6.38 -11.55
C GLY A 86 20.91 7.32 -10.50
N VAL A 87 19.63 7.15 -10.18
CA VAL A 87 18.91 8.00 -9.22
C VAL A 87 19.28 7.53 -7.82
N ARG A 88 20.49 7.92 -7.43
CA ARG A 88 20.97 8.09 -6.06
C ARG A 88 21.45 9.56 -6.02
N GLU A 89 21.06 10.40 -5.08
CA GLU A 89 20.84 10.06 -3.67
C GLU A 89 19.79 10.91 -2.95
N ASP A 90 19.31 12.02 -3.49
CA ASP A 90 18.46 12.92 -2.70
C ASP A 90 17.58 13.78 -3.63
N SER A 91 16.26 13.67 -3.54
CA SER A 91 15.38 14.80 -3.89
C SER A 91 15.52 15.45 -5.28
N ALA A 92 15.72 14.72 -6.37
CA ALA A 92 15.48 15.32 -7.69
C ALA A 92 13.99 15.15 -8.03
N ILE A 93 13.03 16.02 -7.70
CA ILE A 93 12.97 17.40 -7.27
C ILE A 93 11.59 17.50 -6.58
N ALA A 94 11.40 18.45 -5.66
CA ALA A 94 10.06 18.88 -5.26
C ALA A 94 9.13 19.09 -6.48
#